data_AF-A0A7X0JMK3-F1
#
_entry.id   AF-A0A7X0JMK3-F1
#
_cell.length_a   1.000
_cell.length_b   1.000
_cell.length_c   1.000
_cell.angle_alpha   90.00
_cell.angle_beta   90.00
_cell.angle_gamma   90.00
#
_symmetry.space_group_name_H-M   'P 1'
#
loop_
_entity.id
_entity.type
_entity.pdbx_description
1 polymer ?
#
loop_
_entity_poly.entity_id
_entity_poly.type
_entity_poly.pdbx_seq_one_letter_code
_entity_poly.pdbx_strand_id
1 'polypeptide(L)'
;MVRYLALIAVLFGAPAAEASAREEISGPVAAEILRVIDGDTILVEARPWPQQRVEVYVRIRGIDAPELKSKCHSVQQAGGDARQALEALTKASATIELVNITGDKYFGRIVADVVLPDGRSAGSDLLLAGLVQPYDGGRKMVPVCGD
;
A
#
# COMPACT_ATOMS: atom_id res chain seq x y z
N MET A 1 57.22 -27.88 35.09
CA MET A 1 56.80 -26.75 34.24
C MET A 1 55.57 -27.18 33.44
N VAL A 2 54.37 -26.82 33.89
CA VAL A 2 53.11 -27.14 33.20
C VAL A 2 52.68 -25.89 32.43
N ARG A 3 52.71 -25.96 31.09
CA ARG A 3 52.24 -24.90 30.20
C ARG A 3 50.72 -24.98 30.09
N TYR A 4 50.00 -24.06 30.72
CA TYR A 4 48.57 -23.90 30.50
C TYR A 4 48.33 -23.22 29.14
N LEU A 5 47.82 -23.97 28.18
CA LEU A 5 47.25 -23.43 26.94
C LEU A 5 45.90 -22.78 27.29
N ALA A 6 45.86 -21.45 27.30
CA ALA A 6 44.61 -20.71 27.45
C ALA A 6 43.76 -20.91 26.18
N LEU A 7 42.64 -21.62 26.31
CA LEU A 7 41.64 -21.75 25.26
C LEU A 7 40.92 -20.40 25.12
N ILE A 8 41.22 -19.63 24.07
CA ILE A 8 40.44 -18.45 23.73
C ILE A 8 39.15 -18.93 23.06
N ALA A 9 38.04 -18.88 23.80
CA ALA A 9 36.71 -19.10 23.24
C ALA A 9 36.36 -17.89 22.36
N VAL A 10 36.50 -18.04 21.04
CA VAL A 10 36.00 -17.07 20.07
C VAL A 10 34.48 -17.20 20.04
N LEU A 11 33.80 -16.32 20.77
CA LEU A 11 32.36 -16.11 20.64
C LEU A 11 32.08 -15.52 19.25
N PHE A 12 31.73 -16.40 18.30
CA PHE A 12 31.12 -15.99 17.04
C PHE A 12 29.76 -15.35 17.35
N GLY A 13 29.73 -14.01 17.38
CA GLY A 13 28.47 -13.26 17.42
C GLY A 13 27.68 -13.58 16.16
N ALA A 14 26.56 -14.29 16.30
CA ALA A 14 25.61 -14.44 15.21
C ALA A 14 25.10 -13.05 14.81
N PRO A 15 25.00 -12.73 13.51
CA PRO A 15 24.32 -11.51 13.10
C PRO A 15 22.85 -11.66 13.51
N ALA A 16 22.40 -10.84 14.45
CA ALA A 16 20.98 -10.64 14.66
C ALA A 16 20.45 -10.00 13.37
N ALA A 17 19.71 -10.77 12.58
CA ALA A 17 18.88 -10.20 11.54
C ALA A 17 17.86 -9.32 12.25
N GLU A 18 18.09 -8.00 12.26
CA GLU A 18 17.09 -7.04 12.66
C GLU A 18 15.97 -7.09 11.62
N ALA A 19 15.05 -8.04 11.79
CA ALA A 19 13.74 -7.94 11.21
C ALA A 19 13.09 -6.72 11.87
N SER A 20 13.25 -5.56 11.24
CA SER A 20 12.39 -4.42 11.49
C SER A 20 10.99 -4.90 11.10
N ALA A 21 10.27 -5.43 12.09
CA ALA A 21 8.85 -5.70 11.97
C ALA A 21 8.24 -4.34 11.62
N ARG A 22 7.91 -4.15 10.34
CA ARG A 22 7.06 -3.03 9.94
C ARG A 22 5.83 -3.14 10.82
N GLU A 23 5.59 -2.11 11.62
CA GLU A 23 4.44 -2.06 12.52
C GLU A 23 3.19 -2.21 11.66
N GLU A 24 2.58 -3.39 11.72
CA GLU A 24 1.39 -3.77 10.96
C GLU A 24 0.19 -3.70 11.90
N ILE A 25 -0.82 -2.93 11.50
CA ILE A 25 -2.09 -2.83 12.21
C ILE A 25 -3.10 -3.66 11.43
N SER A 26 -3.62 -4.73 12.04
CA SER A 26 -4.56 -5.64 11.38
C SER A 26 -5.85 -4.95 10.91
N GLY A 27 -6.35 -3.97 11.68
CA GLY A 27 -7.65 -3.35 11.44
C GLY A 27 -8.81 -4.17 12.03
N PRO A 28 -10.07 -3.91 11.62
CA PRO A 28 -10.47 -2.85 10.70
C PRO A 28 -10.38 -1.46 11.32
N VAL A 29 -9.92 -0.48 10.55
CA VAL A 29 -10.02 0.94 10.88
C VAL A 29 -11.03 1.58 9.94
N ALA A 30 -12.12 2.12 10.49
CA ALA A 30 -13.11 2.83 9.71
C ALA A 30 -12.51 4.14 9.16
N ALA A 31 -12.79 4.44 7.89
CA ALA A 31 -12.33 5.65 7.25
C ALA A 31 -13.38 6.23 6.29
N GLU A 32 -13.36 7.55 6.16
CA GLU A 32 -14.15 8.29 5.18
C GLU A 32 -13.25 8.77 4.05
N ILE A 33 -13.63 8.51 2.81
CA ILE A 33 -12.88 8.92 1.64
C ILE A 33 -13.09 10.42 1.43
N LEU A 34 -12.00 11.18 1.52
CA LEU A 34 -12.01 12.62 1.26
C LEU A 34 -11.79 12.91 -0.21
N ARG A 35 -10.88 12.16 -0.87
CA ARG A 35 -10.50 12.39 -2.27
C ARG A 35 -9.80 11.19 -2.88
N VAL A 36 -10.07 10.91 -4.16
CA VAL A 36 -9.24 10.01 -4.98
C VAL A 36 -8.08 10.81 -5.57
N ILE A 37 -6.85 10.33 -5.35
CA ILE A 37 -5.63 11.02 -5.77
C ILE A 37 -5.19 10.47 -7.13
N ASP A 38 -5.00 9.15 -7.19
CA ASP A 38 -4.55 8.39 -8.36
C ASP A 38 -5.37 7.09 -8.47
N GLY A 39 -5.12 6.26 -9.50
CA GLY A 39 -5.83 4.99 -9.72
C GLY A 39 -5.59 3.91 -8.65
N ASP A 40 -4.67 4.13 -7.70
CA ASP A 40 -4.38 3.21 -6.60
C ASP A 40 -4.23 3.93 -5.24
N THR A 41 -4.47 5.25 -5.18
CA THR A 41 -4.18 6.07 -4.00
C THR A 41 -5.37 6.98 -3.67
N ILE A 42 -5.81 6.92 -2.42
CA ILE A 42 -6.91 7.74 -1.86
C ILE A 42 -6.44 8.52 -0.64
N LEU A 43 -7.02 9.70 -0.42
CA LEU A 43 -6.91 10.44 0.83
C LEU A 43 -8.16 10.18 1.66
N VAL A 44 -7.96 9.78 2.91
CA VAL A 44 -9.06 9.42 3.82
C VAL A 44 -8.91 10.10 5.16
N GLU A 45 -10.03 10.30 5.85
CA GLU A 45 -10.07 10.56 7.29
C GLU A 45 -10.29 9.23 8.02
N ALA A 46 -9.22 8.65 8.57
CA ALA A 46 -9.27 7.42 9.35
C ALA A 46 -9.64 7.72 10.81
N ARG A 47 -10.39 6.81 11.43
CA ARG A 47 -10.89 6.92 12.81
C ARG A 47 -10.43 5.70 13.63
N PRO A 48 -9.14 5.64 14.04
CA PRO A 48 -8.60 4.48 14.74
C PRO A 48 -9.16 4.30 16.15
N TRP A 49 -9.53 5.38 16.83
CA TRP A 49 -10.14 5.37 18.16
C TRP A 49 -11.26 6.41 18.27
N PRO A 50 -12.17 6.28 19.26
CA PRO A 50 -13.15 7.32 19.55
C PRO A 50 -12.49 8.69 19.67
N GLN A 51 -13.11 9.70 19.05
CA GLN A 51 -12.64 11.10 19.04
C GLN A 51 -11.32 11.37 18.30
N GLN A 52 -10.64 10.36 17.74
CA GLN A 52 -9.48 10.58 16.87
C GLN A 52 -9.87 10.57 15.40
N ARG A 53 -9.34 11.55 14.67
CA ARG A 53 -9.42 11.67 13.22
C ARG A 53 -8.02 11.89 12.68
N VAL A 54 -7.63 11.10 11.69
CA VAL A 54 -6.31 11.18 11.06
C VAL A 54 -6.50 11.25 9.55
N GLU A 55 -6.11 12.37 8.94
CA GLU A 55 -6.02 12.45 7.48
C GLU A 55 -4.76 11.75 7.00
N VAL A 56 -4.92 10.76 6.11
CA VAL A 56 -3.78 9.97 5.63
C VAL A 56 -4.00 9.53 4.19
N TYR A 57 -2.92 9.53 3.41
CA TYR A 57 -2.90 8.91 2.10
C TYR A 57 -2.81 7.39 2.25
N VAL A 58 -3.69 6.67 1.57
CA VAL A 58 -3.73 5.21 1.53
C VAL A 58 -3.43 4.76 0.11
N ARG A 59 -2.36 4.00 -0.06
CA ARG A 59 -2.11 3.21 -1.27
C ARG A 59 -2.79 1.86 -1.10
N ILE A 60 -3.62 1.49 -2.06
CA ILE A 60 -4.32 0.21 -2.08
C ILE A 60 -3.27 -0.90 -2.26
N ARG A 61 -3.28 -1.87 -1.35
CA ARG A 61 -2.36 -3.00 -1.35
C ARG A 61 -2.58 -3.90 -2.58
N GLY A 62 -1.50 -4.48 -3.08
CA GLY A 62 -1.56 -5.51 -4.12
C GLY A 62 -1.70 -4.98 -5.54
N ILE A 63 -1.83 -3.66 -5.74
CA ILE A 63 -2.05 -3.07 -7.06
C ILE A 63 -1.08 -1.91 -7.38
N ASP A 64 -0.89 -1.67 -8.67
CA ASP A 64 -0.22 -0.50 -9.22
C ASP A 64 -1.01 0.04 -10.41
N ALA A 65 -1.40 1.32 -10.32
CA ALA A 65 -2.11 1.98 -11.39
C ALA A 65 -1.15 2.64 -12.41
N PRO A 66 -1.55 2.77 -13.69
CA PRO A 66 -0.77 3.53 -14.67
C PRO A 66 -0.62 5.00 -14.24
N GLU A 67 0.55 5.57 -14.54
CA GLU A 67 0.93 6.90 -14.07
C GLU A 67 0.17 8.02 -14.82
N LEU A 68 -0.54 8.89 -14.08
CA LEU A 68 -1.29 10.02 -14.64
C LEU A 68 -0.42 11.06 -15.36
N LYS A 69 0.85 11.19 -14.95
CA LYS A 69 1.81 12.16 -15.50
C LYS A 69 2.84 11.50 -16.43
N SER A 70 2.46 10.40 -17.09
CA SER A 70 3.31 9.73 -18.06
C SER A 70 3.57 10.59 -19.30
N LYS A 71 4.72 10.37 -19.96
CA LYS A 71 5.01 10.93 -21.28
C LYS A 71 4.30 10.18 -22.40
N CYS A 72 3.93 8.91 -22.18
CA CYS A 72 3.16 8.14 -23.16
C CYS A 72 1.67 8.48 -22.97
N HIS A 73 0.99 8.86 -24.05
CA HIS A 73 -0.42 9.23 -24.01
C HIS A 73 -1.31 8.05 -23.59
N SER A 74 -1.06 6.87 -24.16
CA SER A 74 -1.73 5.61 -23.81
C SER A 74 -1.69 5.29 -22.30
N VAL A 75 -0.53 5.48 -21.65
CA VAL A 75 -0.37 5.26 -20.20
C VAL A 75 -1.14 6.30 -19.39
N GLN A 76 -1.11 7.57 -19.80
CA GLN A 76 -1.86 8.63 -19.13
C GLN A 76 -3.38 8.39 -19.21
N GLN A 77 -3.88 7.95 -20.37
CA GLN A 77 -5.30 7.60 -20.53
C GLN A 77 -5.68 6.44 -19.61
N ALA A 78 -4.91 5.35 -19.62
CA ALA A 78 -5.18 4.19 -18.76
C ALA A 78 -5.14 4.56 -17.26
N GLY A 79 -4.25 5.48 -16.86
CA GLY A 79 -4.21 6.00 -15.49
C GLY A 79 -5.46 6.81 -15.15
N GLY A 80 -5.96 7.60 -16.11
CA GLY A 80 -7.22 8.33 -16.00
C GLY A 80 -8.42 7.39 -15.82
N ASP A 81 -8.47 6.31 -16.59
CA ASP A 81 -9.54 5.30 -16.52
C ASP A 81 -9.53 4.57 -15.17
N ALA A 82 -8.35 4.18 -14.68
CA ALA A 82 -8.18 3.57 -13.36
C ALA A 82 -8.67 4.52 -12.24
N ARG A 83 -8.29 5.80 -12.30
CA ARG A 83 -8.75 6.81 -11.35
C ARG A 83 -10.27 6.99 -11.39
N GLN A 84 -10.86 7.08 -12.59
CA GLN A 84 -12.31 7.25 -12.73
C GLN A 84 -13.07 6.04 -12.18
N ALA A 85 -12.57 4.82 -12.41
CA ALA A 85 -13.18 3.62 -11.85
C ALA A 85 -13.11 3.61 -10.31
N LEU A 86 -11.97 4.02 -9.74
CA LEU A 86 -11.86 4.16 -8.29
C LEU A 86 -12.84 5.22 -7.76
N GLU A 87 -12.93 6.40 -8.39
CA GLU A 87 -13.93 7.43 -8.06
C GLU A 87 -15.38 6.90 -8.16
N ALA A 88 -15.68 6.00 -9.08
CA ALA A 88 -17.00 5.38 -9.20
C ALA A 88 -17.29 4.45 -8.01
N LEU A 89 -16.31 3.66 -7.55
CA LEU A 89 -16.43 2.84 -6.34
C LEU A 89 -16.68 3.73 -5.10
N THR A 90 -15.97 4.85 -4.98
CA THR A 90 -16.12 5.76 -3.83
C THR A 90 -17.44 6.52 -3.83
N LYS A 91 -18.06 6.74 -5.00
CA LYS A 91 -19.40 7.37 -5.10
C LYS A 91 -20.52 6.46 -4.60
N ALA A 92 -20.36 5.14 -4.73
CA ALA A 92 -21.31 4.19 -4.20
C ALA A 92 -21.29 4.14 -2.67
N SER A 93 -20.14 4.43 -2.05
CA SER A 93 -20.01 4.57 -0.59
C SER A 93 -18.75 5.35 -0.22
N ALA A 94 -18.94 6.43 0.55
CA ALA A 94 -17.83 7.25 1.05
C ALA A 94 -17.09 6.60 2.23
N THR A 95 -17.70 5.64 2.90
CA THR A 95 -17.13 4.94 4.07
C THR A 95 -16.53 3.60 3.66
N ILE A 96 -15.34 3.31 4.18
CA ILE A 96 -14.59 2.08 3.94
C ILE A 96 -13.97 1.55 5.23
N GLU A 97 -13.51 0.31 5.20
CA GLU A 97 -12.64 -0.27 6.21
C GLU A 97 -11.23 -0.47 5.66
N LEU A 98 -10.23 -0.08 6.46
CA LEU A 98 -8.83 -0.33 6.19
C LEU A 98 -8.36 -1.54 7.00
N VAL A 99 -7.78 -2.53 6.35
CA VAL A 99 -7.21 -3.73 6.99
C VAL A 99 -5.80 -4.00 6.48
N ASN A 100 -5.02 -4.79 7.24
CA ASN A 100 -3.61 -5.11 6.96
C ASN A 100 -2.82 -3.82 6.67
N ILE A 101 -2.83 -2.88 7.60
CA ILE A 101 -2.29 -1.53 7.43
C ILE A 101 -0.80 -1.53 7.78
N THR A 102 0.04 -1.06 6.87
CA THR A 102 1.49 -0.91 7.09
C THR A 102 1.95 0.48 6.67
N GLY A 103 3.00 1.02 7.30
CA GLY A 103 3.66 2.22 6.81
C GLY A 103 4.31 2.01 5.43
N ASP A 104 4.21 2.99 4.54
CA ASP A 104 4.98 2.98 3.30
C ASP A 104 6.46 3.32 3.58
N LYS A 105 7.34 2.97 2.64
CA LYS A 105 8.81 3.13 2.72
C LYS A 105 9.26 4.54 3.13
N TYR A 106 8.48 5.57 2.82
CA TYR A 106 8.80 6.98 3.06
C TYR A 106 7.88 7.66 4.09
N PHE A 107 7.01 6.90 4.77
CA PHE A 107 6.09 7.37 5.82
C PHE A 107 5.12 8.51 5.43
N GLY A 108 5.07 8.93 4.16
CA GLY A 108 4.12 9.92 3.64
C GLY A 108 2.72 9.36 3.32
N ARG A 109 2.58 8.03 3.38
CA ARG A 109 1.33 7.28 3.15
C ARG A 109 1.37 5.94 3.87
N ILE A 110 0.21 5.31 4.02
CA ILE A 110 0.08 3.92 4.45
C ILE A 110 -0.27 3.02 3.25
N VAL A 111 -0.03 1.73 3.41
CA VAL A 111 -0.47 0.68 2.48
C VAL A 111 -1.49 -0.18 3.22
N ALA A 112 -2.68 -0.37 2.65
CA ALA A 112 -3.76 -1.14 3.26
C ALA A 112 -4.64 -1.81 2.20
N ASP A 113 -5.31 -2.88 2.58
CA ASP A 113 -6.46 -3.36 1.83
C ASP A 113 -7.66 -2.45 2.13
N VAL A 114 -8.41 -2.10 1.09
CA VAL A 114 -9.58 -1.22 1.17
C VAL A 114 -10.84 -2.05 0.95
N VAL A 115 -11.64 -2.20 2.00
CA VAL A 115 -12.88 -2.97 1.99
C VAL A 115 -14.08 -2.03 1.95
N LEU A 116 -14.98 -2.28 1.00
CA LEU A 116 -16.23 -1.55 0.81
C LEU A 116 -17.31 -2.05 1.79
N PRO A 117 -18.40 -1.28 2.04
CA PRO A 117 -19.45 -1.70 2.98
C PRO A 117 -20.16 -3.01 2.63
N ASP A 118 -20.12 -3.43 1.37
CA ASP A 118 -20.66 -4.71 0.90
C ASP A 118 -19.67 -5.89 1.05
N GLY A 119 -18.50 -5.64 1.64
CA GLY A 119 -17.45 -6.63 1.88
C GLY A 119 -16.50 -6.85 0.69
N ARG A 120 -16.70 -6.17 -0.44
CA ARG A 120 -15.79 -6.27 -1.60
C ARG A 120 -14.49 -5.52 -1.36
N SER A 121 -13.42 -5.98 -2.01
CA SER A 121 -12.12 -5.30 -2.03
C SER A 121 -12.04 -4.37 -3.24
N ALA A 122 -11.78 -3.08 -2.99
CA ALA A 122 -11.60 -2.10 -4.07
C ALA A 122 -10.41 -2.46 -4.97
N GLY A 123 -9.33 -3.00 -4.40
CA GLY A 123 -8.16 -3.45 -5.17
C GLY A 123 -8.49 -4.64 -6.09
N SER A 124 -9.26 -5.60 -5.59
CA SER A 124 -9.72 -6.74 -6.40
C SER A 124 -10.65 -6.31 -7.53
N ASP A 125 -11.57 -5.38 -7.27
CA ASP A 125 -12.47 -4.85 -8.30
C ASP A 125 -11.70 -4.15 -9.43
N LEU A 126 -10.67 -3.35 -9.09
CA LEU A 126 -9.80 -2.70 -10.10
C LEU A 126 -8.96 -3.70 -10.90
N LEU A 127 -8.46 -4.76 -10.26
CA LEU A 127 -7.73 -5.84 -10.94
C LEU A 127 -8.63 -6.59 -11.93
N LEU A 128 -9.84 -6.96 -11.50
CA LEU A 128 -10.81 -7.66 -12.35
C LEU A 128 -11.24 -6.81 -13.56
N ALA A 129 -11.29 -5.49 -13.39
CA ALA A 129 -11.57 -4.56 -14.48
C ALA A 129 -10.39 -4.39 -15.46
N GLY A 130 -9.20 -4.93 -15.15
CA GLY A 130 -8.00 -4.81 -15.99
C GLY A 130 -7.41 -3.39 -16.03
N LEU A 131 -7.73 -2.56 -15.03
CA LEU A 131 -7.32 -1.15 -14.98
C LEU A 131 -5.99 -0.92 -14.25
N VAL A 132 -5.54 -1.91 -13.49
CA VAL A 132 -4.32 -1.88 -12.68
C VAL A 132 -3.56 -3.19 -12.81
N GLN A 133 -2.28 -3.18 -12.47
CA GLN A 133 -1.42 -4.36 -12.47
C GLN A 133 -1.22 -4.91 -11.05
N PRO A 134 -1.05 -6.23 -10.87
CA PRO A 134 -0.62 -6.79 -9.59
C PRO A 134 0.73 -6.23 -9.16
N TYR A 135 0.86 -5.86 -7.88
CA TYR A 135 2.09 -5.28 -7.34
C TYR A 135 2.33 -5.66 -5.88
N ASP A 136 3.52 -6.21 -5.61
CA ASP A 136 3.94 -6.73 -4.31
C ASP A 136 4.89 -5.79 -3.54
N GLY A 137 5.14 -4.58 -4.05
CA GLY A 137 6.13 -3.66 -3.50
C GLY A 137 7.53 -3.80 -4.11
N GLY A 138 7.70 -4.67 -5.11
CA GLY A 138 8.94 -4.86 -5.85
C GLY A 138 9.23 -3.77 -6.88
N ARG A 139 9.99 -4.14 -7.92
CA ARG A 139 10.32 -3.23 -9.03
C ARG A 139 9.10 -3.08 -9.94
N LYS A 140 8.60 -1.84 -10.09
CA LYS A 140 7.58 -1.53 -11.09
C LYS A 140 8.12 -1.83 -12.50
N MET A 141 7.28 -2.44 -13.33
CA MET A 141 7.56 -2.56 -14.75
C MET A 141 7.42 -1.18 -15.39
N VAL A 142 8.40 -0.79 -16.20
CA VAL A 142 8.32 0.46 -16.95
C VAL A 142 7.47 0.19 -18.20
N PRO A 143 6.31 0.84 -18.38
CA PRO A 143 5.53 0.67 -19.59
C PRO A 143 6.35 1.17 -20.79
N VAL A 144 6.36 0.39 -21.87
CA VAL A 144 6.93 0.81 -23.15
C VAL A 144 5.86 1.63 -23.87
N CYS A 145 6.19 2.85 -24.32
CA CYS A 145 5.26 3.62 -25.14
C CYS A 145 5.05 2.86 -26.47
N GLY A 146 3.80 2.56 -26.81
CA GLY A 146 3.42 1.92 -28.08
C GLY A 146 3.02 2.91 -29.18
N ASP A 147 3.26 4.20 -28.95
CA ASP A 147 2.85 5.33 -29.79
C ASP A 147 4.06 5.91 -30.55
#